data_AF-A0AA35TBR0-F1
#
_entry.id   AF-A0AA35TBR0-F1
#
_cell.length_a   1.000
_cell.length_b   1.000
_cell.length_c   1.000
_cell.angle_alpha   90.00
_cell.angle_beta   90.00
_cell.angle_gamma   90.00
#
_symmetry.space_group_name_H-M   'P 1'
#
loop_
_entity.id
_entity.type
_entity.pdbx_description
1 polymer ?
#
loop_
_entity_poly.entity_id
_entity_poly.type
_entity_poly.pdbx_seq_one_letter_code
_entity_poly.pdbx_strand_id
1 'polypeptide(L)'
;MYNYIEMRSHVTSPLFLIRKRIDNALHYLFPSLFIPLYSMVAFTRIPYRRVVERHNVQQTVIRRGLWGLSLASLGLLGYLIFKFSGMESCSSLPHSSLRLQMCC
;
A
#
# COMPACT_ATOMS: atom_id res chain seq x y z
N MET A 1 10.95 -23.05 -14.37
CA MET A 1 10.95 -23.53 -12.97
C MET A 1 10.45 -22.51 -11.93
N TYR A 2 9.83 -21.38 -12.32
CA TYR A 2 9.42 -20.33 -11.37
C TYR A 2 8.40 -20.79 -10.30
N ASN A 3 7.35 -21.50 -10.72
CA ASN A 3 6.27 -21.96 -9.84
C ASN A 3 6.74 -22.94 -8.75
N TYR A 4 7.60 -23.90 -9.09
CA TYR A 4 8.14 -24.88 -8.14
C TYR A 4 8.98 -24.23 -7.03
N ILE A 5 9.78 -23.23 -7.37
CA ILE A 5 10.63 -22.51 -6.41
C ILE A 5 9.74 -21.68 -5.46
N GLU A 6 8.75 -20.99 -6.00
CA GLU A 6 7.79 -20.20 -5.21
C GLU A 6 7.01 -21.09 -4.24
N MET A 7 6.58 -22.28 -4.68
CA MET A 7 5.79 -23.18 -3.84
C MET A 7 6.60 -23.90 -2.75
N ARG A 8 7.89 -24.20 -2.97
CA ARG A 8 8.70 -24.96 -2.02
C ARG A 8 8.99 -24.20 -0.72
N SER A 9 9.21 -22.90 -0.79
CA SER A 9 9.67 -22.11 0.37
C SER A 9 8.69 -21.07 0.89
N HIS A 10 7.67 -20.66 0.10
CA HIS A 10 6.88 -19.47 0.43
C HIS A 10 5.38 -19.70 0.66
N VAL A 11 4.85 -20.91 0.48
CA VAL A 11 3.40 -21.19 0.63
C VAL A 11 2.90 -20.93 2.06
N THR A 12 3.75 -21.12 3.07
CA THR A 12 3.42 -20.86 4.48
C THR A 12 3.82 -19.46 4.94
N SER A 13 4.49 -18.67 4.09
CA SER A 13 4.95 -17.34 4.47
C SER A 13 3.79 -16.33 4.52
N PRO A 14 3.74 -15.46 5.53
CA PRO A 14 2.64 -14.49 5.67
C PRO A 14 2.61 -13.49 4.51
N LEU A 15 3.76 -13.13 3.96
CA LEU A 15 3.86 -12.24 2.80
C LEU A 15 3.19 -12.84 1.55
N PHE A 16 3.36 -14.14 1.32
CA PHE A 16 2.70 -14.83 0.21
C PHE A 16 1.18 -14.85 0.37
N LEU A 17 0.69 -15.09 1.60
CA LEU A 17 -0.74 -15.05 1.90
C LEU A 17 -1.34 -13.65 1.73
N ILE A 18 -0.63 -12.61 2.17
CA ILE A 18 -1.05 -11.21 1.99
C ILE A 18 -1.14 -10.87 0.51
N ARG A 19 -0.10 -11.20 -0.27
CA ARG A 19 -0.10 -10.97 -1.71
C ARG A 19 -1.28 -11.67 -2.39
N LYS A 20 -1.54 -12.93 -2.04
CA LYS A 20 -2.69 -13.69 -2.55
C LYS A 20 -4.03 -13.06 -2.17
N ARG A 21 -4.16 -12.52 -0.96
CA ARG A 21 -5.37 -11.80 -0.53
C ARG A 21 -5.56 -10.50 -1.32
N ILE A 22 -4.49 -9.75 -1.58
CA ILE A 22 -4.52 -8.54 -2.41
C ILE A 22 -4.95 -8.90 -3.83
N ASP A 23 -4.34 -9.92 -4.45
CA ASP A 23 -4.70 -10.35 -5.80
C ASP A 23 -6.17 -10.79 -5.89
N ASN A 24 -6.68 -11.51 -4.88
CA ASN A 24 -8.09 -11.90 -4.81
C ASN A 24 -9.01 -10.70 -4.60
N ALA A 25 -8.62 -9.72 -3.78
CA ALA A 25 -9.39 -8.50 -3.57
C ALA A 25 -9.44 -7.66 -4.85
N LEU A 26 -8.33 -7.54 -5.57
CA LEU A 26 -8.27 -6.86 -6.87
C LEU A 26 -9.13 -7.58 -7.91
N HIS A 27 -9.10 -8.92 -7.92
CA HIS A 27 -9.96 -9.71 -8.79
C HIS A 27 -11.45 -9.52 -8.46
N TYR A 28 -11.80 -9.42 -7.18
CA TYR A 28 -13.17 -9.16 -6.76
C TYR A 28 -13.65 -7.76 -7.18
N LEU A 29 -12.80 -6.74 -7.06
CA LEU A 29 -13.13 -5.37 -7.47
C LEU A 29 -13.15 -5.20 -9.00
N PHE A 30 -12.22 -5.84 -9.71
CA PHE A 30 -12.03 -5.70 -11.16
C PHE A 30 -11.86 -7.06 -11.85
N PRO A 31 -12.94 -7.86 -11.95
CA PRO A 31 -12.85 -9.25 -12.42
C PRO A 31 -12.39 -9.38 -13.88
N SER A 32 -12.67 -8.39 -14.71
CA SER A 32 -12.28 -8.36 -16.12
C SER A 32 -10.84 -7.90 -16.36
N LEU A 33 -10.25 -7.16 -15.42
CA LEU A 33 -8.92 -6.54 -15.57
C LEU A 33 -7.83 -7.29 -14.80
N PHE A 34 -8.14 -7.76 -13.59
CA PHE A 34 -7.20 -8.46 -12.72
C PHE A 34 -7.60 -9.91 -12.56
N ILE A 35 -7.12 -10.77 -13.46
CA ILE A 35 -7.31 -12.22 -13.36
C ILE A 35 -6.01 -12.82 -12.78
N PRO A 36 -6.07 -13.65 -11.71
CA PRO A 36 -4.87 -14.26 -11.15
C PRO A 36 -4.23 -15.24 -12.15
N LEU A 37 -2.90 -15.37 -12.09
CA LEU A 37 -2.10 -16.21 -13.00
C LEU A 37 -2.66 -17.64 -13.09
N TYR A 38 -2.94 -18.24 -11.92
CA TYR A 38 -3.45 -19.60 -11.83
C TYR A 38 -4.77 -19.78 -12.60
N SER A 39 -5.73 -18.87 -12.44
CA SER A 39 -7.02 -18.97 -13.14
C SER A 39 -6.88 -18.79 -14.65
N MET A 40 -5.96 -17.94 -15.11
CA MET A 40 -5.68 -17.79 -16.54
C MET A 40 -5.13 -19.09 -17.13
N VAL A 41 -4.23 -19.79 -16.45
CA VAL A 41 -3.64 -21.03 -16.97
C VAL A 41 -4.61 -22.22 -16.85
N ALA A 42 -5.36 -22.31 -15.75
CA ALA A 42 -6.19 -23.48 -15.46
C ALA A 42 -7.53 -23.48 -16.21
N PHE A 43 -8.15 -22.32 -16.38
CA PHE A 43 -9.54 -22.23 -16.86
C PHE A 43 -9.68 -21.59 -18.25
N THR A 44 -8.58 -21.17 -18.87
CA THR A 44 -8.62 -20.53 -20.19
C THR A 44 -7.64 -21.18 -21.16
N ARG A 45 -7.89 -21.02 -22.46
CA ARG A 45 -7.01 -21.52 -23.55
C ARG A 45 -6.02 -20.45 -24.04
N ILE A 46 -5.71 -19.46 -23.22
CA ILE A 46 -4.78 -18.38 -23.58
C ILE A 46 -3.37 -18.97 -23.70
N PRO A 47 -2.61 -18.68 -24.78
CA PRO A 47 -1.26 -19.20 -24.91
C PRO A 47 -0.35 -18.69 -23.80
N TYR A 48 0.50 -19.57 -23.26
CA TYR A 48 1.34 -19.29 -22.08
C TYR A 48 2.13 -17.98 -22.18
N ARG A 49 2.70 -17.68 -23.36
CA ARG A 49 3.42 -16.42 -23.60
C ARG A 49 2.58 -15.17 -23.26
N ARG A 50 1.29 -15.19 -23.58
CA ARG A 50 0.36 -14.07 -23.34
C ARG A 50 -0.02 -14.00 -21.87
N VAL A 51 -0.14 -15.14 -21.20
CA VAL A 51 -0.41 -15.18 -19.76
C VAL A 51 0.74 -14.54 -18.99
N VAL A 52 1.99 -14.89 -19.32
CA VAL A 52 3.19 -14.30 -18.68
C VAL A 52 3.30 -12.81 -18.96
N GLU A 53 3.06 -12.38 -20.21
CA GLU A 53 3.06 -10.97 -20.59
C GLU A 53 2.03 -10.16 -19.79
N ARG A 54 0.78 -10.65 -19.71
CA ARG A 54 -0.28 -10.02 -18.92
C ARG A 54 0.06 -9.95 -17.44
N HIS A 55 0.61 -11.03 -16.89
CA HIS A 55 1.01 -11.08 -15.49
C HIS A 55 2.10 -10.04 -15.18
N ASN A 56 3.11 -9.90 -16.04
CA ASN A 56 4.17 -8.90 -15.86
C ASN A 56 3.63 -7.46 -15.88
N VAL A 57 2.65 -7.19 -16.76
CA VAL A 57 1.97 -5.89 -16.81
C VAL A 57 1.20 -5.65 -15.50
N GLN A 58 0.41 -6.61 -15.03
CA GLN A 58 -0.33 -6.50 -13.77
C GLN A 58 0.61 -6.24 -12.57
N GLN A 59 1.73 -6.96 -12.48
CA GLN A 59 2.73 -6.76 -11.43
C GLN A 59 3.36 -5.36 -11.48
N THR A 60 3.59 -4.83 -12.69
CA THR A 60 4.11 -3.47 -12.86
C THR A 60 3.11 -2.42 -12.41
N VAL A 61 1.82 -2.61 -12.72
CA VAL A 61 0.73 -1.72 -12.29
C VAL A 61 0.60 -1.73 -10.76
N ILE A 62 0.57 -2.91 -10.13
CA ILE A 62 0.50 -3.04 -8.66
C ILE A 62 1.69 -2.33 -8.02
N ARG A 63 2.91 -2.59 -8.49
CA ARG A 63 4.12 -1.95 -7.96
C ARG A 63 4.05 -0.43 -8.07
N ARG A 64 3.68 0.10 -9.25
CA ARG A 64 3.54 1.56 -9.45
C ARG A 64 2.47 2.16 -8.53
N GLY A 65 1.33 1.49 -8.40
CA GLY A 65 0.26 1.90 -7.48
C GLY A 65 0.72 1.96 -6.03
N LEU A 66 1.46 0.94 -5.56
CA LEU A 66 2.03 0.91 -4.21
C LEU A 66 3.02 2.05 -3.98
N TRP A 67 3.93 2.32 -4.91
CA TRP A 67 4.85 3.46 -4.79
C TRP A 67 4.11 4.80 -4.75
N GLY A 68 3.09 4.99 -5.60
CA GLY A 68 2.27 6.19 -5.62
C GLY A 68 1.53 6.43 -4.30
N LEU A 69 0.90 5.38 -3.77
CA LEU A 69 0.20 5.43 -2.48
C LEU A 69 1.16 5.71 -1.32
N SER A 70 2.34 5.07 -1.30
CA SER A 70 3.36 5.32 -0.28
C SER A 70 3.85 6.76 -0.30
N LEU A 71 4.17 7.31 -1.48
CA LEU A 71 4.61 8.71 -1.61
C LEU A 71 3.51 9.70 -1.21
N ALA A 72 2.26 9.44 -1.62
CA ALA A 72 1.13 10.27 -1.21
C ALA A 72 0.91 10.24 0.30
N SER A 73 1.02 9.06 0.92
CA SER A 73 0.86 8.91 2.38
C SER A 73 1.95 9.64 3.16
N LEU A 74 3.21 9.57 2.71
CA LEU A 74 4.32 10.29 3.32
C LEU A 74 4.17 11.81 3.13
N GLY A 75 3.77 12.26 1.94
CA GLY A 75 3.51 13.67 1.67
C GLY A 75 2.38 14.23 2.54
N LEU A 76 1.28 13.48 2.66
CA LEU A 76 0.16 13.84 3.52
C LEU A 76 0.57 13.88 5.00
N LEU A 77 1.29 12.86 5.47
CA LEU A 77 1.78 12.82 6.85
C LEU A 77 2.73 13.98 7.14
N GLY A 78 3.67 14.27 6.22
CA GLY A 78 4.57 15.42 6.32
C GLY A 78 3.82 16.76 6.35
N TYR A 79 2.79 16.93 5.52
CA TYR A 79 1.92 18.10 5.54
C TYR A 79 1.18 18.25 6.88
N LEU A 80 0.62 17.16 7.41
CA LEU A 80 -0.07 17.17 8.71
C LEU A 80 0.89 17.51 9.86
N ILE A 81 2.10 16.96 9.86
CA ILE A 81 3.13 17.27 10.86
C ILE A 81 3.52 18.75 10.76
N PHE A 82 3.79 19.26 9.56
CA PHE A 82 4.12 20.67 9.34
C PHE A 82 3.00 21.60 9.84
N LYS A 83 1.75 21.27 9.54
CA LYS A 83 0.57 22.02 10.01
C LYS A 83 0.36 21.93 11.52
N PHE A 84 0.74 20.82 12.16
CA PHE A 84 0.65 20.63 13.61
C PHE A 84 1.76 21.40 14.36
N SER A 85 3.01 21.36 13.86
CA SER A 85 4.12 22.14 14.42
C SER A 85 3.91 23.66 14.34
N GLY A 86 3.14 24.14 13.36
CA GLY A 86 2.72 25.55 13.29
C GLY A 86 1.71 25.98 14.36
N MET A 87 1.09 25.04 15.08
CA MET A 87 0.06 25.31 16.10
C MET A 87 0.60 25.19 17.53
N GLU A 88 1.70 24.45 17.73
CA GLU A 88 2.37 24.27 19.03
C GLU A 88 3.09 25.56 19.51
N SER A 89 3.31 26.56 18.64
CA SER A 89 4.00 27.80 19.02
C SER A 89 3.17 28.76 19.88
N CYS A 90 1.90 28.43 20.20
CA CYS A 90 1.01 29.28 21.01
C CYS A 90 0.52 28.64 22.32
N SER A 91 0.96 27.43 22.67
CA SER A 91 0.49 26.71 23.88
C SER A 91 1.59 26.34 24.88
N SER A 92 2.71 27.06 24.89
CA SER A 92 3.68 27.00 26.00
C SER A 92 3.60 28.26 26.88
N LEU A 93 2.50 28.39 27.63
CA LEU A 93 2.46 29.19 28.86
C LEU A 93 1.80 28.32 29.95
N PRO A 94 2.58 27.55 30.73
CA PRO A 94 2.05 26.88 31.90
C PRO A 94 1.72 27.91 32.98
N HIS A 95 0.45 27.89 33.34
CA HIS A 95 -0.24 28.71 34.31
C HIS A 95 0.11 28.28 35.74
N SER A 96 1.07 28.94 36.41
CA SER A 96 1.16 28.92 37.88
C SER A 96 2.07 30.01 38.44
N SER A 97 1.51 31.16 38.80
CA SER A 97 1.67 31.77 40.13
C SER A 97 0.93 33.10 40.19
N LEU A 98 0.08 33.24 41.21
CA LEU A 98 -0.42 34.53 41.67
C LEU A 98 0.75 35.51 41.84
N ARG A 99 0.73 36.62 41.10
CA ARG A 99 1.11 37.91 41.67
C ARG A 99 0.49 39.06 40.89
N LEU A 100 -0.27 39.85 41.63
CA LEU A 100 -0.63 41.24 41.36
C LEU A 100 0.42 42.00 40.56
N GLN A 101 -0.01 42.61 39.45
CA GLN A 101 0.30 43.96 38.94
C GLN A 101 -0.24 43.99 37.51
N MET A 102 -1.37 44.64 37.21
CA MET A 102 -1.56 46.10 37.25
C MET A 102 -0.33 46.81 36.68
N CYS A 103 -0.34 47.02 35.37
CA CYS A 103 0.34 48.12 34.70
C CYS A 103 -0.46 48.50 33.46
N CYS A 104 -0.58 49.81 33.27
CA CYS A 104 -1.41 50.58 32.35
C CYS A 104 -1.60 50.02 30.93
#